data_AF-A0A1L9SZ48-F1
#
_entry.id   AF-A0A1L9SZ48-F1
#
_cell.length_a   1.000
_cell.length_b   1.000
_cell.length_c   1.000
_cell.angle_alpha   90.00
_cell.angle_beta   90.00
_cell.angle_gamma   90.00
#
_symmetry.space_group_name_H-M   'P 1'
#
loop_
_entity.id
_entity.type
_entity.pdbx_description
1 polymer ?
#
loop_
_entity_poly.entity_id
_entity_poly.type
_entity_poly.pdbx_seq_one_letter_code
_entity_poly.pdbx_strand_id
1 'polypeptide(L)'
;MHIATFLVALLSTGTFTNLNGDRDHDPDHDFDHERGQKRICPGLETMDNGCIRYTRGFDVTGVTTEVDLIFPEVETECDCIQACLDQLETCASYVWKFSTPESVESGHRTCTLYSNFNLPQNVTLAFNVDESVNIEPLNPDNNPQQGSLVPQAFKDVNLNTTADHEAVSGPVWALSNGKVQC
;
A
#
# COMPACT_ATOMS: atom_id res chain seq x y z
N MET A 1 44.68 -13.68 -51.41
CA MET A 1 45.45 -12.44 -51.16
C MET A 1 44.96 -11.85 -49.85
N HIS A 2 45.57 -12.19 -48.72
CA HIS A 2 46.64 -11.44 -48.02
C HIS A 2 46.14 -10.10 -47.47
N ILE A 3 45.75 -10.03 -46.18
CA ILE A 3 46.55 -9.74 -44.96
C ILE A 3 46.39 -8.25 -44.58
N ALA A 4 45.93 -7.97 -43.35
CA ALA A 4 46.69 -7.22 -42.32
C ALA A 4 45.77 -6.68 -41.21
N THR A 5 45.89 -7.29 -40.04
CA THR A 5 45.55 -6.75 -38.72
C THR A 5 46.46 -5.56 -38.39
N PHE A 6 45.96 -4.54 -37.70
CA PHE A 6 46.79 -3.70 -36.83
C PHE A 6 46.07 -3.38 -35.53
N LEU A 7 46.77 -3.69 -34.44
CA LEU A 7 46.45 -3.47 -33.04
C LEU A 7 47.31 -2.29 -32.59
N VAL A 8 46.74 -1.28 -31.91
CA VAL A 8 47.52 -0.33 -31.12
C VAL A 8 46.80 -0.09 -29.80
N ALA A 9 47.41 -0.58 -28.73
CA ALA A 9 47.12 -0.20 -27.36
C ALA A 9 48.01 1.00 -26.98
N LEU A 10 47.46 1.96 -26.24
CA LEU A 10 48.23 2.95 -25.50
C LEU A 10 47.53 3.23 -24.17
N LEU A 11 48.18 2.79 -23.10
CA LEU A 11 47.93 3.16 -21.72
C LEU A 11 48.45 4.58 -21.46
N SER A 12 47.72 5.36 -20.68
CA SER A 12 48.32 6.43 -19.86
C SER A 12 47.67 6.47 -18.47
N THR A 13 48.55 6.45 -17.48
CA THR A 13 48.33 6.48 -16.04
C THR A 13 48.47 7.91 -15.49
N GLY A 14 47.77 8.20 -14.39
CA GLY A 14 48.07 9.29 -13.44
C GLY A 14 47.01 10.39 -13.42
N THR A 15 46.59 10.97 -12.29
CA THR A 15 46.98 10.86 -10.87
C THR A 15 45.85 11.49 -10.03
N PHE A 16 45.67 11.00 -8.81
CA PHE A 16 44.75 11.53 -7.80
C PHE A 16 45.15 12.95 -7.35
N THR A 17 44.16 13.84 -7.22
CA THR A 17 44.24 15.00 -6.33
C THR A 17 43.04 15.01 -5.40
N ASN A 18 43.32 14.76 -4.11
CA ASN A 18 42.46 15.09 -2.98
C ASN A 18 42.19 16.59 -2.97
N LEU A 19 40.91 16.97 -2.91
CA LEU A 19 40.50 18.22 -2.30
C LEU A 19 39.48 17.87 -1.22
N ASN A 20 39.99 17.81 0.02
CA ASN A 20 39.22 18.10 1.22
C ASN A 20 38.59 19.49 1.02
N GLY A 21 37.28 19.54 0.88
CA GLY A 21 36.47 20.74 1.04
C GLY A 21 35.55 20.51 2.24
N ASP A 22 35.60 21.45 3.16
CA ASP A 22 35.01 21.44 4.49
C ASP A 22 33.56 20.91 4.55
N ARG A 23 33.35 19.98 5.49
CA ARG A 23 32.02 19.55 5.92
C ARG A 23 31.41 20.65 6.79
N ASP A 24 30.62 21.51 6.17
CA ASP A 24 29.60 22.24 6.91
C ASP A 24 28.63 21.23 7.53
N HIS A 25 28.45 21.40 8.82
CA HIS A 25 27.70 20.54 9.71
C HIS A 25 26.20 20.85 9.54
N ASP A 26 25.54 20.10 8.65
CA ASP A 26 24.09 20.12 8.49
C ASP A 26 23.46 19.09 9.46
N PRO A 27 22.66 19.50 10.46
CA PRO A 27 22.22 18.62 11.54
C PRO A 27 20.92 17.84 11.25
N ASP A 28 20.51 17.68 9.99
CA ASP A 28 19.22 17.06 9.63
C ASP A 28 19.34 15.74 8.83
N HIS A 29 20.48 15.06 8.91
CA HIS A 29 20.66 13.75 8.31
C HIS A 29 20.42 12.61 9.31
N ASP A 30 19.17 12.47 9.74
CA ASP A 30 18.63 11.18 10.20
C ASP A 30 18.42 10.29 8.97
N PHE A 31 19.53 9.78 8.43
CA PHE A 31 19.51 8.66 7.51
C PHE A 31 19.12 7.42 8.32
N ASP A 32 17.81 7.23 8.48
CA ASP A 32 17.21 5.93 8.77
C ASP A 32 17.57 4.98 7.62
N HIS A 33 18.75 4.39 7.70
CA HIS A 33 19.09 3.16 7.01
C HIS A 33 18.41 1.97 7.68
N GLU A 34 17.10 2.06 7.92
CA GLU A 34 16.30 0.87 8.18
C GLU A 34 16.16 0.13 6.85
N ARG A 35 16.78 -1.05 6.77
CA ARG A 35 16.62 -1.98 5.64
C ARG A 35 15.22 -2.65 5.66
N GLY A 36 14.20 -1.90 6.04
CA GLY A 36 12.83 -2.33 6.28
C GLY A 36 11.83 -1.25 5.87
N GLN A 37 10.58 -1.66 5.69
CA GLN A 37 9.50 -0.74 5.33
C GLN A 37 9.22 0.22 6.50
N LYS A 38 9.17 1.54 6.23
CA LYS A 38 8.97 2.59 7.24
C LYS A 38 7.71 2.33 8.06
N ARG A 39 7.79 2.40 9.38
CA ARG A 39 6.60 2.31 10.25
C ARG A 39 5.66 3.51 10.04
N ILE A 40 4.36 3.26 9.89
CA ILE A 40 3.30 4.27 9.88
C ILE A 40 2.44 4.16 11.14
N CYS A 41 1.75 5.24 11.49
CA CYS A 41 0.85 5.31 12.63
C CYS A 41 1.49 4.83 13.95
N PRO A 42 2.59 5.46 14.40
CA PRO A 42 3.22 5.09 15.65
C PRO A 42 2.26 5.28 16.82
N GLY A 43 2.21 4.29 17.73
CA GLY A 43 1.34 4.32 18.91
C GLY A 43 0.10 3.44 18.83
N LEU A 44 -0.19 2.85 17.67
CA LEU A 44 -1.25 1.82 17.58
C LEU A 44 -0.88 0.58 18.40
N GLU A 45 -1.87 -0.06 19.01
CA GLU A 45 -1.70 -1.26 19.84
C GLU A 45 -1.43 -2.53 19.00
N THR A 46 -0.35 -2.52 18.24
CA THR A 46 0.10 -3.63 17.40
C THR A 46 1.46 -4.15 17.90
N MET A 47 1.90 -5.30 17.41
CA MET A 47 3.17 -5.89 17.83
C MET A 47 4.39 -5.02 17.52
N ASP A 48 4.29 -4.16 16.50
CA ASP A 48 5.35 -3.26 16.04
C ASP A 48 5.12 -1.79 16.48
N ASN A 49 4.12 -1.55 17.35
CA ASN A 49 3.70 -0.21 17.83
C ASN A 49 3.37 0.77 16.68
N GLY A 50 2.65 0.27 15.68
CA GLY A 50 2.37 0.87 14.38
C GLY A 50 2.32 -0.19 13.27
N CYS A 51 2.16 0.23 12.01
CA CYS A 51 2.10 -0.69 10.87
C CYS A 51 3.38 -0.64 10.04
N ILE A 52 3.89 -1.81 9.66
CA ILE A 52 5.08 -1.98 8.81
C ILE A 52 4.79 -2.77 7.53
N ARG A 53 3.61 -3.39 7.43
CA ARG A 53 3.08 -4.06 6.23
C ARG A 53 1.95 -3.22 5.66
N TYR A 54 2.28 -2.50 4.61
CA TYR A 54 1.31 -1.78 3.81
C TYR A 54 1.84 -1.66 2.38
N THR A 55 1.07 -1.04 1.52
CA THR A 55 1.52 -0.57 0.21
C THR A 55 0.99 0.84 0.00
N ARG A 56 1.76 1.66 -0.71
CA ARG A 56 1.35 3.02 -1.05
C ARG A 56 0.98 3.13 -2.51
N GLY A 57 -0.08 3.88 -2.79
CA GLY A 57 -0.60 4.15 -4.11
C GLY A 57 -1.34 3.01 -4.79
N PHE A 58 -1.64 1.95 -4.07
CA PHE A 58 -2.43 0.84 -4.60
C PHE A 58 -3.63 0.60 -3.72
N ASP A 59 -4.73 0.24 -4.36
CA ASP A 59 -5.98 -0.19 -3.76
C ASP A 59 -5.95 -1.71 -3.58
N VAL A 60 -5.59 -2.18 -2.39
CA VAL A 60 -5.68 -3.61 -2.09
C VAL A 60 -7.12 -3.91 -1.70
N THR A 61 -7.96 -4.00 -2.73
CA THR A 61 -9.39 -4.34 -2.62
C THR A 61 -9.55 -5.71 -1.95
N GLY A 62 -10.66 -5.89 -1.26
CA GLY A 62 -11.06 -7.18 -0.72
C GLY A 62 -12.14 -7.87 -1.53
N VAL A 63 -12.35 -9.15 -1.22
CA VAL A 63 -13.02 -10.09 -2.15
C VAL A 63 -14.32 -10.70 -1.68
N THR A 64 -14.80 -10.24 -0.52
CA THR A 64 -15.93 -10.87 0.17
C THR A 64 -16.91 -9.83 0.68
N THR A 65 -16.52 -9.06 1.69
CA THR A 65 -17.34 -7.97 2.24
C THR A 65 -16.52 -6.70 2.38
N GLU A 66 -17.18 -5.55 2.25
CA GLU A 66 -16.57 -4.24 2.43
C GLU A 66 -17.42 -3.35 3.34
N VAL A 67 -16.78 -2.43 4.06
CA VAL A 67 -17.42 -1.38 4.84
C VAL A 67 -16.69 -0.07 4.53
N ASP A 68 -17.43 0.93 4.04
CA ASP A 68 -16.90 2.27 3.79
C ASP A 68 -17.16 3.19 4.97
N LEU A 69 -16.09 3.83 5.45
CA LEU A 69 -16.08 4.86 6.48
C LEU A 69 -15.58 6.16 5.86
N ILE A 70 -16.30 7.25 6.09
CA ILE A 70 -16.05 8.54 5.43
C ILE A 70 -15.79 9.64 6.46
N PHE A 71 -15.24 10.77 6.03
CA PHE A 71 -15.12 11.96 6.87
C PHE A 71 -16.49 12.40 7.43
N PRO A 72 -16.60 12.79 8.71
CA PRO A 72 -15.53 12.95 9.70
C PRO A 72 -15.26 11.72 10.57
N GLU A 73 -15.87 10.57 10.30
CA GLU A 73 -15.63 9.35 11.09
C GLU A 73 -14.17 8.87 10.98
N VAL A 74 -13.59 9.02 9.80
CA VAL A 74 -12.17 8.76 9.53
C VAL A 74 -11.55 9.97 8.85
N GLU A 75 -10.50 10.54 9.45
CA GLU A 75 -9.81 11.73 8.91
C GLU A 75 -8.44 11.41 8.33
N THR A 76 -7.75 10.41 8.89
CA THR A 76 -6.37 10.05 8.55
C THR A 76 -6.21 8.57 8.18
N GLU A 77 -5.06 8.23 7.58
CA GLU A 77 -4.68 6.82 7.36
C GLU A 77 -4.65 6.03 8.68
N CYS A 78 -4.32 6.67 9.79
CA CYS A 78 -4.24 6.03 11.10
C CYS A 78 -5.60 5.74 11.71
N ASP A 79 -6.59 6.62 11.52
CA ASP A 79 -7.97 6.37 11.95
C ASP A 79 -8.56 5.19 11.16
N CYS A 80 -8.24 5.10 9.87
CA CYS A 80 -8.66 3.98 9.03
C CYS A 80 -8.10 2.64 9.53
N ILE A 81 -6.80 2.61 9.86
CA ILE A 81 -6.16 1.43 10.42
C ILE A 81 -6.79 1.08 11.77
N GLN A 82 -6.98 2.07 12.64
CA GLN A 82 -7.59 1.87 13.95
C GLN A 82 -9.01 1.28 13.81
N ALA A 83 -9.82 1.77 12.88
CA ALA A 83 -11.15 1.24 12.63
C ALA A 83 -11.16 -0.25 12.24
N CYS A 84 -10.13 -0.71 11.52
CA CYS A 84 -9.92 -2.14 11.26
C CYS A 84 -9.47 -2.90 12.50
N LEU A 85 -8.56 -2.32 13.30
CA LEU A 85 -8.10 -2.88 14.57
C LEU A 85 -9.23 -2.99 15.62
N ASP A 86 -10.24 -2.14 15.55
CA ASP A 86 -11.43 -2.20 16.42
C ASP A 86 -12.40 -3.32 16.01
N GLN A 87 -12.18 -3.93 14.83
CA GLN A 87 -13.06 -4.91 14.20
C GLN A 87 -12.31 -6.19 13.78
N LEU A 88 -11.38 -6.69 14.59
CA LEU A 88 -10.51 -7.83 14.24
C LEU A 88 -11.23 -9.13 13.86
N GLU A 89 -12.49 -9.29 14.26
CA GLU A 89 -13.29 -10.48 13.92
C GLU A 89 -13.80 -10.43 12.47
N THR A 90 -13.89 -9.24 11.87
CA THR A 90 -14.51 -9.01 10.56
C THR A 90 -13.62 -8.25 9.58
N CYS A 91 -12.57 -7.57 10.04
CA CYS A 91 -11.62 -6.84 9.21
C CYS A 91 -10.28 -7.58 9.10
N ALA A 92 -9.83 -7.78 7.85
CA ALA A 92 -8.56 -8.39 7.50
C ALA A 92 -7.65 -7.45 6.69
N SER A 93 -8.21 -6.39 6.09
CA SER A 93 -7.44 -5.36 5.40
C SER A 93 -8.18 -4.03 5.32
N TYR A 94 -7.42 -2.96 5.15
CA TYR A 94 -7.94 -1.60 4.99
C TYR A 94 -7.38 -0.96 3.72
N VAL A 95 -8.11 0.00 3.18
CA VAL A 95 -7.70 0.88 2.09
C VAL A 95 -8.13 2.31 2.42
N TRP A 96 -7.19 3.25 2.44
CA TRP A 96 -7.44 4.67 2.62
C TRP A 96 -7.07 5.42 1.34
N LYS A 97 -8.07 5.88 0.58
CA LYS A 97 -7.91 6.51 -0.75
C LYS A 97 -9.08 7.42 -1.10
N PHE A 98 -8.99 8.16 -2.21
CA PHE A 98 -10.18 8.72 -2.84
C PHE A 98 -10.96 7.60 -3.55
N SER A 99 -12.21 7.39 -3.14
CA SER A 99 -13.07 6.31 -3.67
C SER A 99 -14.15 6.82 -4.62
N THR A 100 -14.52 8.09 -4.52
CA THR A 100 -15.54 8.72 -5.37
C THR A 100 -15.13 10.13 -5.83
N PRO A 101 -15.73 10.68 -6.90
CA PRO A 101 -15.51 12.07 -7.30
C PRO A 101 -15.77 13.07 -6.16
N GLU A 102 -16.80 12.83 -5.35
CA GLU A 102 -17.15 13.67 -4.19
C GLU A 102 -16.04 13.68 -3.14
N SER A 103 -15.40 12.53 -2.90
CA SER A 103 -14.25 12.43 -1.98
C SER A 103 -13.06 13.27 -2.47
N VAL A 104 -12.84 13.31 -3.80
CA VAL A 104 -11.79 14.14 -4.42
C VAL A 104 -12.13 15.63 -4.26
N GLU A 105 -13.37 16.02 -4.55
CA GLU A 105 -13.82 17.40 -4.45
C GLU A 105 -13.76 17.94 -3.02
N SER A 106 -14.10 17.11 -2.03
CA SER A 106 -14.02 17.48 -0.62
C SER A 106 -12.58 17.46 -0.08
N GLY A 107 -11.64 16.82 -0.79
CA GLY A 107 -10.28 16.60 -0.32
C GLY A 107 -10.17 15.61 0.84
N HIS A 108 -11.21 14.80 1.07
CA HIS A 108 -11.26 13.81 2.14
C HIS A 108 -11.29 12.40 1.55
N ARG A 109 -10.36 11.56 1.98
CA ARG A 109 -10.30 10.16 1.56
C ARG A 109 -11.33 9.32 2.31
N THR A 110 -11.72 8.23 1.69
CA THR A 110 -12.57 7.18 2.26
C THR A 110 -11.68 6.06 2.79
N CYS A 111 -12.09 5.48 3.90
CA CYS A 111 -11.52 4.25 4.42
C CYS A 111 -12.45 3.08 4.10
N THR A 112 -11.96 2.10 3.34
CA THR A 112 -12.69 0.87 3.07
C THR A 112 -12.04 -0.28 3.85
N LEU A 113 -12.83 -0.95 4.68
CA LEU A 113 -12.45 -2.13 5.44
C LEU A 113 -12.94 -3.38 4.72
N TYR A 114 -12.09 -4.38 4.60
CA TYR A 114 -12.43 -5.64 3.95
C TYR A 114 -12.18 -6.83 4.86
N SER A 115 -12.99 -7.87 4.71
CA SER A 115 -12.85 -9.13 5.46
C SER A 115 -11.84 -10.12 4.85
N ASN A 116 -11.33 -9.87 3.64
CA ASN A 116 -10.31 -10.70 3.00
C ASN A 116 -9.56 -9.93 1.89
N PHE A 117 -8.36 -10.39 1.52
CA PHE A 117 -7.50 -9.79 0.49
C PHE A 117 -7.91 -10.10 -0.94
N ASN A 118 -7.44 -9.27 -1.88
CA ASN A 118 -7.47 -9.51 -3.32
C ASN A 118 -7.05 -10.94 -3.71
N LEU A 119 -7.84 -11.54 -4.61
CA LEU A 119 -7.57 -12.86 -5.16
C LEU A 119 -6.43 -12.78 -6.19
N PRO A 120 -5.55 -13.80 -6.26
CA PRO A 120 -4.62 -13.93 -7.37
C PRO A 120 -5.35 -13.98 -8.71
N GLN A 121 -4.68 -13.50 -9.77
CA GLN A 121 -5.23 -13.58 -11.13
C GLN A 121 -5.69 -15.00 -11.47
N ASN A 122 -6.83 -15.10 -12.16
CA ASN A 122 -7.47 -16.34 -12.59
C ASN A 122 -8.03 -17.23 -11.45
N VAL A 123 -8.16 -16.70 -10.24
CA VAL A 123 -8.94 -17.35 -9.18
C VAL A 123 -10.35 -16.75 -9.18
N THR A 124 -11.35 -17.63 -9.12
CA THR A 124 -12.74 -17.23 -8.90
C THR A 124 -13.30 -17.89 -7.66
N LEU A 125 -13.84 -17.10 -6.73
CA LEU A 125 -14.58 -17.62 -5.60
C LEU A 125 -16.00 -17.98 -6.04
N ALA A 126 -16.45 -19.17 -5.68
CA ALA A 126 -17.83 -19.59 -5.85
C ALA A 126 -18.43 -19.80 -4.47
N PHE A 127 -19.39 -18.95 -4.11
CA PHE A 127 -20.12 -19.05 -2.84
C PHE A 127 -21.49 -19.69 -3.08
N ASN A 128 -21.88 -20.60 -2.19
CA ASN A 128 -23.26 -21.04 -2.12
C ASN A 128 -24.07 -20.00 -1.34
N VAL A 129 -24.57 -18.97 -2.03
CA VAL A 129 -25.29 -17.85 -1.42
C VAL A 129 -26.55 -18.33 -0.71
N ASP A 130 -27.24 -19.34 -1.25
CA ASP A 130 -28.51 -19.85 -0.71
C ASP A 130 -28.36 -20.53 0.67
N GLU A 131 -27.16 -21.00 1.01
CA GLU A 131 -26.83 -21.65 2.29
C GLU A 131 -25.96 -20.78 3.19
N SER A 132 -25.66 -19.55 2.78
CA SER A 132 -24.77 -18.65 3.53
C SER A 132 -25.55 -17.65 4.37
N VAL A 133 -25.02 -17.33 5.54
CA VAL A 133 -25.50 -16.22 6.39
C VAL A 133 -24.46 -15.10 6.35
N ASN A 134 -24.92 -13.85 6.32
CA ASN A 134 -24.07 -12.64 6.33
C ASN A 134 -23.10 -12.51 5.13
N ILE A 135 -23.42 -13.15 3.98
CA ILE A 135 -22.74 -12.90 2.71
C ILE A 135 -23.67 -12.02 1.87
N GLU A 136 -23.31 -10.75 1.70
CA GLU A 136 -23.94 -9.85 0.74
C GLU A 136 -23.13 -9.91 -0.56
N PRO A 137 -23.71 -10.31 -1.70
CA PRO A 137 -23.00 -10.25 -2.97
C PRO A 137 -22.72 -8.79 -3.33
N LEU A 138 -21.43 -8.47 -3.51
CA LEU A 138 -21.00 -7.16 -3.99
C LEU A 138 -21.55 -6.89 -5.40
N ASN A 139 -21.66 -5.60 -5.74
CA ASN A 139 -22.11 -5.17 -7.07
C ASN A 139 -21.28 -5.90 -8.16
N PRO A 140 -21.91 -6.49 -9.21
CA PRO A 140 -21.20 -7.16 -10.30
C PRO A 140 -20.09 -6.31 -10.97
N ASP A 141 -20.26 -4.99 -11.02
CA ASP A 141 -19.24 -4.08 -11.56
C ASP A 141 -18.01 -3.96 -10.65
N ASN A 142 -18.17 -4.29 -9.37
CA ASN A 142 -17.12 -4.40 -8.35
C ASN A 142 -16.76 -5.86 -8.06
N ASN A 143 -17.17 -6.83 -8.89
CA ASN A 143 -17.09 -8.27 -8.59
C ASN A 143 -15.67 -8.70 -8.18
N PRO A 144 -15.38 -8.79 -6.89
CA PRO A 144 -14.02 -9.05 -6.45
C PRO A 144 -13.81 -10.56 -6.26
N GLN A 145 -14.80 -11.36 -6.67
CA GLN A 145 -14.70 -12.79 -6.83
C GLN A 145 -13.92 -13.15 -8.09
N GLN A 146 -13.46 -12.19 -8.90
CA GLN A 146 -12.52 -12.44 -9.99
C GLN A 146 -11.16 -11.80 -9.67
N GLY A 147 -10.14 -12.63 -9.46
CA GLY A 147 -8.81 -12.14 -9.17
C GLY A 147 -8.19 -11.33 -10.32
N SER A 148 -7.48 -10.27 -9.95
CA SER A 148 -6.82 -9.33 -10.86
C SER A 148 -5.46 -8.88 -10.29
N LEU A 149 -4.74 -8.03 -11.02
CA LEU A 149 -3.67 -7.25 -10.40
C LEU A 149 -4.26 -6.27 -9.38
N VAL A 150 -3.49 -5.93 -8.35
CA VAL A 150 -3.85 -4.88 -7.41
C VAL A 150 -3.96 -3.54 -8.17
N PRO A 151 -5.13 -2.87 -8.16
CA PRO A 151 -5.33 -1.62 -8.88
C PRO A 151 -4.49 -0.46 -8.34
N GLN A 152 -4.11 0.45 -9.24
CA GLN A 152 -3.52 1.75 -8.90
C GLN A 152 -4.60 2.65 -8.28
N ALA A 153 -4.27 3.35 -7.19
CA ALA A 153 -5.13 4.40 -6.64
C ALA A 153 -4.94 5.71 -7.41
N PHE A 154 -6.01 6.50 -7.53
CA PHE A 154 -6.03 7.77 -8.27
C PHE A 154 -6.67 8.88 -7.43
N LYS A 155 -6.33 10.14 -7.73
CA LYS A 155 -6.81 11.34 -7.01
C LYS A 155 -7.38 12.43 -7.92
N ASP A 156 -7.54 12.14 -9.20
CA ASP A 156 -8.28 13.03 -10.10
C ASP A 156 -9.79 12.79 -10.02
N VAL A 157 -10.58 13.76 -10.48
CA VAL A 157 -12.05 13.73 -10.41
C VAL A 157 -12.68 12.47 -11.03
N ASN A 158 -12.01 11.85 -12.02
CA ASN A 158 -12.48 10.64 -12.67
C ASN A 158 -11.80 9.37 -12.15
N LEU A 159 -10.92 9.50 -11.16
CA LEU A 159 -10.19 8.42 -10.49
C LEU A 159 -9.46 7.48 -11.47
N ASN A 160 -8.81 8.02 -12.51
CA ASN A 160 -8.24 7.17 -13.58
C ASN A 160 -6.97 7.65 -14.27
N THR A 161 -6.45 8.84 -13.95
CA THR A 161 -5.31 9.42 -14.67
C THR A 161 -4.16 9.85 -13.78
N THR A 162 -4.44 10.43 -12.62
CA THR A 162 -3.43 10.96 -11.70
C THR A 162 -3.26 10.01 -10.52
N ALA A 163 -2.14 9.28 -10.51
CA ALA A 163 -1.81 8.34 -9.44
C ALA A 163 -1.79 9.04 -8.06
N ASP A 164 -2.44 8.41 -7.06
CA ASP A 164 -2.42 8.85 -5.67
C ASP A 164 -1.35 8.08 -4.89
N HIS A 165 -0.12 8.56 -4.88
CA HIS A 165 0.97 7.91 -4.12
C HIS A 165 0.79 7.95 -2.60
N GLU A 166 -0.17 8.73 -2.09
CA GLU A 166 -0.43 8.84 -0.65
C GLU A 166 -1.49 7.85 -0.18
N ALA A 167 -2.28 7.26 -1.08
CA ALA A 167 -3.21 6.20 -0.73
C ALA A 167 -2.46 5.06 -0.02
N VAL A 168 -3.08 4.46 0.99
CA VAL A 168 -2.47 3.38 1.78
C VAL A 168 -3.41 2.20 1.86
N SER A 169 -2.88 1.01 1.62
CA SER A 169 -3.60 -0.23 1.86
C SER A 169 -2.74 -1.20 2.64
N GLY A 170 -3.33 -2.02 3.48
CA GLY A 170 -2.54 -3.00 4.23
C GLY A 170 -3.35 -4.10 4.90
N PRO A 171 -2.70 -5.23 5.23
CA PRO A 171 -3.27 -6.27 6.06
C PRO A 171 -3.46 -5.85 7.52
N VAL A 172 -4.42 -6.47 8.17
CA VAL A 172 -4.51 -6.61 9.63
C VAL A 172 -4.65 -8.09 9.97
N TRP A 173 -3.80 -8.57 10.86
CA TRP A 173 -3.74 -9.96 11.27
C TRP A 173 -3.82 -10.08 12.79
N ALA A 174 -4.90 -10.69 13.29
CA ALA A 174 -4.95 -11.21 14.64
C ALA A 174 -4.15 -12.52 14.71
N LEU A 175 -3.00 -12.48 15.38
CA LEU A 175 -2.09 -13.61 15.49
C LEU A 175 -2.53 -14.55 16.63
N SER A 176 -2.24 -15.84 16.48
CA SER A 176 -2.61 -16.86 17.48
C SER A 176 -1.96 -16.69 18.86
N ASN A 177 -0.92 -15.86 18.97
CA ASN A 177 -0.28 -15.48 20.23
C ASN A 177 -0.98 -14.28 20.92
N GLY A 178 -2.13 -13.83 20.41
CA GLY A 178 -2.91 -12.72 20.96
C GLY A 178 -2.37 -11.33 20.60
N LYS A 179 -1.36 -11.23 19.73
CA LYS A 179 -0.90 -9.96 19.16
C LYS A 179 -1.61 -9.65 17.86
N VAL A 180 -1.65 -8.36 17.53
CA VAL A 180 -2.16 -7.90 16.24
C VAL A 180 -1.01 -7.34 15.43
N GLN A 181 -1.02 -7.61 14.13
CA GLN A 181 -0.04 -7.08 13.22
C GLN A 181 -0.70 -6.38 12.03
N CYS A 182 -0.07 -5.27 11.67
CA CYS A 182 -0.10 -4.61 10.39
C CYS A 182 1.35 -4.17 10.13
#